data_AF-A0A9E3R3Q5-F1
#
_entry.id   AF-A0A9E3R3Q5-F1
#
_cell.length_a   1.000
_cell.length_b   1.000
_cell.length_c   1.000
_cell.angle_alpha   90.00
_cell.angle_beta   90.00
_cell.angle_gamma   90.00
#
_symmetry.space_group_name_H-M   'P 1'
#
loop_
_entity.id
_entity.type
_entity.pdbx_description
1 polymer ?
#
loop_
_entity_poly.entity_id
_entity_poly.type
_entity_poly.pdbx_seq_one_letter_code
_entity_poly.pdbx_strand_id
1 'polypeptide(L)'
;FSVNWVVPERALPRGLGSLALWDCGDPELSPVLIQVSPARKAASPTPVDHERVVCAAIAVPASARELGEDHLRALASRVSAQLERLLPFTRGAALLESAPYLDASGVRGSRLLPHPLVAMEDESLLGVGGLHPRAPVKHLFLASREVLPGLGLEGEVLAAQRVAGLVQETLKKHDPLKRR
;
A
#
# COMPACT_ATOMS: atom_id res chain seq x y z
N PHE A 1 -1.54 6.33 -0.91
CA PHE A 1 -0.57 7.24 -0.25
C PHE A 1 -0.73 7.09 1.25
N SER A 2 0.34 7.23 2.05
CA SER A 2 0.25 7.05 3.50
C SER A 2 1.19 7.94 4.30
N VAL A 3 0.81 8.16 5.55
CA VAL A 3 1.62 8.76 6.61
C VAL A 3 1.66 7.81 7.80
N ASN A 4 2.79 7.76 8.50
CA ASN A 4 2.99 6.90 9.66
C ASN A 4 3.44 7.71 10.87
N TRP A 5 2.88 7.42 12.03
CA TRP A 5 3.36 7.91 13.31
C TRP A 5 3.80 6.74 14.18
N VAL A 6 5.00 6.82 14.76
CA VAL A 6 5.44 5.92 15.82
C VAL A 6 5.09 6.56 17.15
N VAL A 7 4.29 5.88 17.97
CA VAL A 7 3.73 6.44 19.20
C VAL A 7 3.86 5.41 20.34
N PRO A 8 3.99 5.85 21.59
CA PRO A 8 3.85 4.97 22.74
C PRO A 8 2.44 4.37 22.76
N GLU A 9 2.32 3.09 23.08
CA GLU A 9 1.05 2.37 23.18
C GLU A 9 0.07 3.06 24.13
N ARG A 10 0.56 3.64 25.22
CA ARG A 10 -0.23 4.41 26.20
C ARG A 10 -0.88 5.68 25.62
N ALA A 11 -0.39 6.19 24.50
CA ALA A 11 -0.93 7.37 23.82
C ALA A 11 -2.06 7.03 22.84
N LEU A 12 -2.33 5.74 22.62
CA LEU A 12 -3.45 5.28 21.81
C LEU A 12 -4.73 5.17 22.65
N PRO A 13 -5.89 5.53 22.09
CA PRO A 13 -7.17 5.25 22.72
C PRO A 13 -7.37 3.75 22.94
N ARG A 14 -7.79 3.34 24.14
CA ARG A 14 -7.98 1.92 24.49
C ARG A 14 -8.99 1.19 23.60
N GLY A 15 -9.92 1.91 22.98
CA GLY A 15 -10.92 1.36 22.06
C GLY A 15 -10.49 1.32 20.60
N LEU A 16 -9.29 1.81 20.27
CA LEU A 16 -8.79 1.78 18.90
C LEU A 16 -8.32 0.36 18.56
N GLY A 17 -9.02 -0.28 17.62
CA GLY A 17 -8.63 -1.59 17.10
C GLY A 17 -7.35 -1.54 16.27
N SER A 18 -6.94 -2.70 15.75
CA SER A 18 -5.79 -2.80 14.83
C SER A 18 -6.06 -2.22 13.44
N LEU A 19 -7.33 -2.08 13.07
CA LEU A 19 -7.77 -1.55 11.78
C LEU A 19 -9.06 -0.74 11.96
N ALA A 20 -9.12 0.43 11.35
CA ALA A 20 -10.30 1.27 11.30
C ALA A 20 -10.39 1.97 9.94
N LEU A 21 -11.61 2.20 9.46
CA LEU A 21 -11.86 3.03 8.29
C LEU A 21 -12.57 4.30 8.76
N TRP A 22 -12.00 5.45 8.40
CA TRP A 22 -12.51 6.75 8.79
C TRP A 22 -12.99 7.50 7.56
N ASP A 23 -14.30 7.72 7.48
CA ASP A 23 -14.85 8.69 6.54
C ASP A 23 -14.56 10.09 7.07
N CYS A 24 -13.60 10.75 6.43
CA CYS A 24 -13.07 12.03 6.89
C CYS A 24 -13.93 13.23 6.50
N GLY A 25 -15.00 13.01 5.70
CA GLY A 25 -15.90 14.07 5.24
C GLY A 25 -15.24 15.13 4.35
N ASP A 26 -13.97 14.94 3.98
CA ASP A 26 -13.26 15.79 3.02
C ASP A 26 -13.62 15.29 1.60
N PRO A 27 -14.27 16.12 0.77
CA PRO A 27 -14.79 15.69 -0.53
C PRO A 27 -13.70 15.30 -1.53
N GLU A 28 -12.45 15.70 -1.29
CA GLU A 28 -11.32 15.36 -2.17
C GLU A 28 -10.47 14.20 -1.63
N LEU A 29 -10.65 13.81 -0.37
CA LEU A 29 -9.95 12.66 0.20
C LEU A 29 -10.84 11.43 0.19
N SER A 30 -10.29 10.32 -0.29
CA SER A 30 -10.90 9.01 -0.04
C SER A 30 -10.97 8.72 1.46
N PRO A 31 -11.85 7.82 1.91
CA PRO A 31 -11.83 7.31 3.28
C PRO A 31 -10.41 6.92 3.73
N VAL A 32 -10.05 7.32 4.95
CA VAL A 32 -8.72 7.10 5.51
C VAL A 32 -8.71 5.74 6.20
N LEU A 33 -7.94 4.81 5.67
CA LEU A 33 -7.67 3.53 6.32
C LEU A 33 -6.60 3.74 7.39
N ILE A 34 -6.91 3.39 8.63
CA ILE A 34 -6.01 3.49 9.76
C ILE A 34 -5.65 2.10 10.23
N GLN A 35 -4.37 1.82 10.27
CA GLN A 35 -3.83 0.55 10.74
C GLN A 35 -2.87 0.79 11.90
N VAL A 36 -3.07 0.07 13.00
CA VAL A 36 -2.17 0.06 14.15
C VAL A 36 -1.38 -1.24 14.13
N SER A 37 -0.06 -1.14 14.17
CA SER A 37 0.83 -2.30 14.18
C SER A 37 1.95 -2.15 15.21
N PRO A 38 2.58 -3.25 15.68
CA PRO A 38 3.76 -3.16 16.53
C PRO A 38 4.92 -2.45 15.81
N ALA A 39 5.60 -1.53 16.49
CA ALA A 39 6.80 -0.90 15.95
C ALA A 39 7.96 -1.90 15.89
N ARG A 40 8.79 -1.81 14.85
CA ARG A 40 9.98 -2.65 14.65
C ARG A 40 11.14 -1.77 14.21
N LYS A 41 12.35 -2.11 14.65
CA LYS A 41 13.57 -1.44 14.19
C LYS A 41 14.05 -2.11 12.91
N ALA A 42 14.64 -1.34 11.98
CA ALA A 42 15.09 -1.86 10.70
C ALA A 42 16.04 -3.07 10.80
N ALA A 43 16.88 -3.10 11.84
CA ALA A 43 17.86 -4.17 12.06
C ALA A 43 17.32 -5.37 12.86
N SER A 44 16.08 -5.34 13.35
CA SER A 44 15.53 -6.43 14.15
C SER A 44 14.09 -6.76 13.76
N PRO A 45 13.77 -8.04 13.52
CA PRO A 45 12.39 -8.47 13.34
C PRO A 45 11.61 -8.45 14.66
N THR A 46 12.23 -8.27 15.83
CA THR A 46 11.50 -8.22 17.11
C THR A 46 10.74 -6.89 17.27
N PRO A 47 9.47 -6.91 17.71
CA PRO A 47 8.76 -5.70 18.08
C PRO A 47 9.49 -4.93 19.18
N VAL A 48 9.37 -3.60 19.14
CA VAL A 48 9.76 -2.74 20.26
C VAL A 48 8.60 -2.72 21.26
N ASP A 49 8.92 -3.03 22.51
CA ASP A 49 7.92 -3.05 23.58
C ASP A 49 7.29 -1.67 23.75
N HIS A 50 5.97 -1.66 23.96
CA HIS A 50 5.17 -0.47 24.21
C HIS A 50 5.21 0.62 23.13
N GLU A 51 5.69 0.32 21.92
CA GLU A 51 5.64 1.22 20.77
C GLU A 51 4.72 0.66 19.67
N ARG A 52 4.00 1.56 19.00
CA ARG A 52 3.05 1.24 17.95
C ARG A 52 3.25 2.17 16.75
N VAL A 53 3.01 1.65 15.56
CA VAL A 53 2.95 2.43 14.33
C VAL A 53 1.49 2.61 13.97
N VAL A 54 1.05 3.85 13.91
CA VAL A 54 -0.24 4.24 13.34
C VAL A 54 0.00 4.66 11.90
N CYS A 55 -0.45 3.85 10.95
CA CYS A 55 -0.42 4.14 9.52
C CYS A 55 -1.80 4.67 9.11
N ALA A 56 -1.85 5.87 8.54
CA ALA A 56 -3.03 6.41 7.89
C ALA A 56 -2.80 6.41 6.38
N ALA A 57 -3.65 5.70 5.64
CA ALA A 57 -3.54 5.48 4.21
C ALA A 57 -4.81 5.92 3.49
N ILE A 58 -4.62 6.51 2.32
CA ILE A 58 -5.69 6.92 1.41
C ILE A 58 -5.43 6.37 0.01
N ALA A 59 -6.50 6.13 -0.73
CA ALA A 59 -6.43 5.84 -2.15
C ALA A 59 -6.12 7.13 -2.91
N VAL A 60 -5.05 7.11 -3.70
CA VAL A 60 -4.74 8.18 -4.65
C VAL A 60 -4.38 7.57 -5.99
N PRO A 61 -4.75 8.23 -7.11
CA PRO A 61 -4.32 7.77 -8.42
C PRO A 61 -2.81 7.79 -8.54
N ALA A 62 -2.26 6.91 -9.38
CA ALA A 62 -0.82 6.85 -9.66
C ALA A 62 -0.27 8.18 -10.21
N SER A 63 -1.10 8.95 -10.92
CA SER A 63 -0.77 10.26 -11.48
C SER A 63 -0.52 11.34 -10.42
N ALA A 64 -0.97 11.16 -9.17
CA ALA A 64 -0.73 12.13 -8.10
C ALA A 64 0.76 12.42 -7.85
N ARG A 65 1.65 11.49 -8.23
CA ARG A 65 3.11 11.69 -8.17
C ARG A 65 3.63 12.72 -9.16
N GLU A 66 2.96 12.86 -10.30
CA GLU A 66 3.37 13.75 -11.39
C GLU A 66 3.09 15.22 -11.05
N LEU A 67 2.24 15.46 -10.05
CA LEU A 67 1.94 16.78 -9.49
C LEU A 67 3.08 17.35 -8.64
N GLY A 68 4.14 16.57 -8.42
CA GLY A 68 5.36 17.02 -7.75
C GLY A 68 5.32 16.91 -6.23
N GLU A 69 6.46 17.22 -5.61
CA GLU A 69 6.71 17.03 -4.19
C GLU A 69 5.85 17.94 -3.31
N ASP A 70 5.63 19.19 -3.72
CA ASP A 70 4.80 20.15 -2.98
C ASP A 70 3.35 19.65 -2.83
N HIS A 71 2.80 19.06 -3.89
CA HIS A 71 1.48 18.43 -3.85
C HIS A 71 1.45 17.25 -2.86
N LEU A 72 2.48 16.41 -2.86
CA LEU A 72 2.59 15.28 -1.94
C LEU A 72 2.77 15.72 -0.48
N ARG A 73 3.49 16.83 -0.23
CA ARG A 73 3.62 17.45 1.10
C ARG A 73 2.29 18.01 1.59
N ALA A 74 1.53 18.67 0.72
CA ALA A 74 0.18 19.14 1.03
C ALA A 74 -0.76 17.98 1.36
N LEU A 75 -0.69 16.89 0.57
CA LEU A 75 -1.46 15.67 0.80
C LEU A 75 -1.09 15.01 2.14
N ALA A 76 0.20 14.88 2.45
CA ALA A 76 0.67 14.37 3.75
C ALA A 76 0.10 15.19 4.90
N SER A 77 0.15 16.51 4.79
CA SER A 77 -0.37 17.43 5.82
C SER A 77 -1.87 17.25 6.04
N ARG A 78 -2.64 17.06 4.95
CA ARG A 78 -4.09 16.81 5.04
C ARG A 78 -4.40 15.47 5.70
N VAL A 79 -3.71 14.39 5.34
CA VAL A 79 -3.92 13.07 5.95
C VAL A 79 -3.53 13.09 7.43
N SER A 80 -2.39 13.72 7.78
CA SER A 80 -1.98 13.91 9.17
C SER A 80 -3.03 14.69 9.96
N ALA A 81 -3.59 15.77 9.39
CA ALA A 81 -4.66 16.53 10.06
C ALA A 81 -5.91 15.68 10.32
N GLN A 82 -6.26 14.75 9.43
CA GLN A 82 -7.37 13.81 9.69
C GLN A 82 -7.05 12.84 10.82
N LEU A 83 -5.81 12.35 10.88
CA LEU A 83 -5.36 11.49 11.96
C LEU A 83 -5.36 12.25 13.30
N GLU A 84 -5.03 13.53 13.31
CA GLU A 84 -5.12 14.40 14.50
C GLU A 84 -6.56 14.60 14.97
N ARG A 85 -7.51 14.75 14.03
CA ARG A 85 -8.92 14.87 14.40
C ARG A 85 -9.44 13.60 15.07
N LEU A 86 -9.00 12.44 14.61
CA LEU A 86 -9.39 11.16 15.20
C LEU A 86 -8.63 10.85 16.50
N LEU A 87 -7.34 11.20 16.54
CA LEU A 87 -6.39 10.87 17.60
C LEU A 87 -5.72 12.14 18.16
N PRO A 88 -6.50 13.08 18.76
CA PRO A 88 -6.02 14.43 19.09
C PRO A 88 -4.89 14.47 20.12
N PHE A 89 -4.80 13.45 20.98
CA PHE A 89 -3.77 13.38 22.02
C PHE A 89 -2.51 12.64 21.59
N THR A 90 -2.55 12.01 20.41
CA THR A 90 -1.50 11.07 19.99
C THR A 90 -0.35 11.82 19.29
N ARG A 91 -0.62 12.95 18.62
CA ARG A 91 0.40 13.75 17.93
C ARG A 91 1.50 14.25 18.87
N GLY A 92 1.13 14.81 20.03
CA GLY A 92 2.11 15.31 21.00
C GLY A 92 3.00 14.23 21.61
N ALA A 93 2.61 12.95 21.47
CA ALA A 93 3.37 11.79 21.91
C ALA A 93 4.08 11.07 20.76
N ALA A 94 4.00 11.56 19.52
CA ALA A 94 4.68 10.94 18.39
C ALA A 94 6.20 11.00 18.58
N LEU A 95 6.83 9.83 18.53
CA LEU A 95 8.28 9.65 18.60
C LEU A 95 8.92 9.89 17.24
N LEU A 96 8.25 9.44 16.17
CA LEU A 96 8.67 9.60 14.78
C LEU A 96 7.46 9.81 13.89
N GLU A 97 7.64 10.59 12.84
CA GLU A 97 6.68 10.76 11.76
C GLU A 97 7.37 10.46 10.43
N SER A 98 6.63 9.86 9.49
CA SER A 98 7.10 9.67 8.13
C SER A 98 5.97 9.68 7.13
N ALA A 99 6.27 10.14 5.92
CA ALA A 99 5.48 9.95 4.73
C ALA A 99 6.37 9.19 3.73
N PRO A 100 6.24 7.86 3.59
CA PRO A 100 7.17 7.04 2.79
C PRO A 100 7.39 7.52 1.35
N TYR A 101 6.38 8.16 0.76
CA TYR A 101 6.45 8.73 -0.58
C TYR A 101 7.35 9.97 -0.69
N LEU A 102 7.58 10.68 0.41
CA LEU A 102 8.45 11.85 0.51
C LEU A 102 9.82 11.48 1.08
N ASP A 103 9.86 10.57 2.06
CA ASP A 103 11.06 10.29 2.86
C ASP A 103 11.94 9.19 2.27
N ALA A 104 11.40 8.31 1.41
CA ALA A 104 12.19 7.25 0.80
C ALA A 104 13.13 7.81 -0.27
N SER A 105 14.44 7.66 -0.05
CA SER A 105 15.45 7.96 -1.06
C SER A 105 15.33 6.97 -2.22
N GLY A 106 14.97 7.47 -3.41
CA GLY A 106 14.88 6.64 -4.62
C GLY A 106 13.48 6.14 -4.97
N VAL A 107 12.40 6.85 -4.60
CA VAL A 107 11.09 6.70 -5.26
C VAL A 107 11.27 7.01 -6.74
N ARG A 108 11.55 5.98 -7.53
CA ARG A 108 11.67 6.08 -8.99
C ARG A 108 10.35 6.63 -9.50
N GLY A 109 10.40 7.77 -10.20
CA GLY A 109 9.22 8.45 -10.75
C GLY A 109 8.35 7.55 -11.62
N SER A 110 7.22 8.06 -12.09
CA SER A 110 6.20 7.33 -12.88
C SER A 110 6.72 6.58 -14.11
N ARG A 111 7.98 6.79 -14.52
CA ARG A 111 8.69 6.04 -15.56
C ARG A 111 8.73 4.51 -15.41
N LEU A 112 8.51 3.97 -14.21
CA LEU A 112 8.39 2.51 -14.00
C LEU A 112 6.96 2.07 -13.68
N LEU A 113 5.99 2.98 -13.70
CA LEU A 113 4.57 2.66 -13.61
C LEU A 113 4.02 2.36 -15.01
N PRO A 114 2.94 1.55 -15.15
CA PRO A 114 2.27 1.35 -16.42
C PRO A 114 1.90 2.69 -17.07
N HIS A 115 2.09 2.81 -18.39
CA HIS A 115 1.86 4.02 -19.16
C HIS A 115 0.42 4.57 -18.95
N PRO A 116 0.20 5.90 -18.86
CA PRO A 116 -1.11 6.51 -18.55
C PRO A 116 -2.25 6.25 -19.56
N LEU A 117 -1.94 5.63 -20.71
CA LEU A 117 -2.94 5.13 -21.67
C LEU A 117 -3.44 3.72 -21.34
N VAL A 118 -2.85 3.08 -20.33
CA VAL A 118 -3.28 1.79 -19.79
C VAL A 118 -4.18 2.09 -18.59
N ALA A 119 -5.47 2.27 -18.85
CA ALA A 119 -6.48 2.24 -17.81
C ALA A 119 -6.73 0.77 -17.44
N MET A 120 -6.41 0.39 -16.20
CA MET A 120 -6.91 -0.85 -15.63
C MET A 120 -8.28 -0.53 -15.02
N GLU A 121 -9.32 -0.67 -15.82
CA GLU A 121 -10.69 -0.70 -15.31
C GLU A 121 -10.87 -2.03 -14.57
N ASP A 122 -10.73 -1.99 -13.26
CA ASP A 122 -11.07 -3.12 -12.40
C ASP A 122 -12.49 -2.87 -11.87
N GLU A 123 -13.42 -3.78 -12.14
CA GLU A 123 -14.68 -3.79 -11.40
C GLU A 123 -14.32 -4.03 -9.94
N SER A 124 -14.69 -3.08 -9.06
CA SER A 124 -14.41 -3.16 -7.64
C SER A 124 -15.02 -4.43 -7.05
N LEU A 125 -14.23 -5.51 -7.00
CA LEU A 125 -14.58 -6.73 -6.31
C LEU A 125 -14.56 -6.43 -4.81
N LEU A 126 -15.71 -6.64 -4.17
CA LEU A 126 -15.92 -6.60 -2.73
C LEU A 126 -14.84 -7.41 -1.99
N GLY A 127 -13.78 -6.71 -1.55
CA GLY A 127 -13.08 -6.85 -0.27
C GLY A 127 -12.45 -8.19 0.18
N VAL A 128 -12.68 -9.32 -0.48
CA VAL A 128 -12.11 -10.63 -0.11
C VAL A 128 -11.80 -11.46 -1.37
N GLY A 129 -11.25 -10.81 -2.39
CA GLY A 129 -10.77 -11.46 -3.61
C GLY A 129 -9.31 -11.11 -3.86
N GLY A 130 -8.47 -12.10 -4.13
CA GLY A 130 -7.13 -11.84 -4.67
C GLY A 130 -7.20 -11.45 -6.14
N LEU A 131 -6.22 -10.66 -6.59
CA LEU A 131 -6.04 -10.34 -8.00
C LEU A 131 -5.86 -11.64 -8.80
N HIS A 132 -6.44 -11.68 -9.99
CA HIS A 132 -6.26 -12.82 -10.87
C HIS A 132 -4.79 -12.86 -11.38
N PRO A 133 -4.13 -14.04 -11.44
CA PRO A 133 -2.74 -14.14 -11.90
C PRO A 133 -2.50 -13.68 -13.35
N ARG A 134 -3.55 -13.64 -14.17
CA ARG A 134 -3.52 -13.06 -15.52
C ARG A 134 -4.15 -11.66 -15.48
N ALA A 135 -3.40 -10.66 -15.91
CA ALA A 135 -3.91 -9.31 -16.10
C ALA A 135 -4.75 -9.21 -17.41
N PRO A 136 -5.55 -8.15 -17.58
CA PRO A 136 -6.27 -7.88 -18.83
C PRO A 136 -5.37 -7.66 -20.06
N VAL A 137 -4.06 -7.45 -19.84
CA VAL A 137 -3.07 -7.26 -20.90
C VAL A 137 -2.45 -8.60 -21.33
N LYS A 138 -2.38 -8.83 -22.64
CA LYS A 138 -1.83 -10.08 -23.20
C LYS A 138 -0.38 -10.29 -22.75
N HIS A 139 -0.10 -11.48 -22.22
CA HIS A 139 1.22 -11.88 -21.70
C HIS A 139 1.72 -11.09 -20.48
N LEU A 140 0.83 -10.35 -19.80
CA LEU A 140 1.12 -9.74 -18.51
C LEU A 140 0.53 -10.59 -17.38
N PHE A 141 1.35 -10.90 -16.39
CA PHE A 141 0.98 -11.76 -15.26
C PHE A 141 1.31 -11.05 -13.95
N LEU A 142 0.49 -11.31 -12.93
CA LEU A 142 0.62 -10.73 -11.60
C LEU A 142 1.08 -11.83 -10.63
N ALA A 143 2.19 -11.58 -9.94
CA ALA A 143 2.81 -12.51 -8.98
C ALA A 143 3.10 -11.82 -7.64
N SER A 144 2.18 -10.98 -7.17
CA SER A 144 2.32 -10.23 -5.92
C SER A 144 1.46 -10.84 -4.81
N ARG A 145 1.65 -10.32 -3.59
CA ARG A 145 0.81 -10.63 -2.42
C ARG A 145 -0.67 -10.33 -2.62
N GLU A 146 -1.00 -9.50 -3.59
CA GLU A 146 -2.38 -9.12 -3.91
C GLU A 146 -3.11 -10.26 -4.64
N VAL A 147 -2.39 -11.23 -5.23
CA VAL A 147 -2.97 -12.40 -5.91
C VAL A 147 -3.55 -13.43 -4.92
N LEU A 148 -2.92 -13.54 -3.75
CA LEU A 148 -3.33 -14.42 -2.65
C LEU A 148 -3.31 -13.62 -1.33
N PRO A 149 -4.26 -12.68 -1.15
CA PRO A 149 -4.29 -11.80 0.00
C PRO A 149 -4.51 -12.62 1.29
N GLY A 150 -3.84 -12.23 2.37
CA GLY A 150 -3.93 -12.89 3.68
C GLY A 150 -2.86 -13.94 3.97
N LEU A 151 -2.07 -14.37 2.96
CA LEU A 151 -1.02 -15.39 3.12
C LEU A 151 0.40 -14.82 3.26
N GLY A 152 0.57 -13.50 3.32
CA GLY A 152 1.89 -12.86 3.53
C GLY A 152 2.93 -13.28 2.48
N LEU A 153 4.13 -13.67 2.93
CA LEU A 153 5.23 -14.13 2.07
C LEU A 153 4.93 -15.48 1.39
N GLU A 154 4.22 -16.38 2.06
CA GLU A 154 3.87 -17.68 1.51
C GLU A 154 2.91 -17.53 0.32
N GLY A 155 1.99 -16.57 0.41
CA GLY A 155 1.08 -16.19 -0.68
C GLY A 155 1.82 -15.66 -1.90
N GLU A 156 2.91 -14.91 -1.69
CA GLU A 156 3.76 -14.39 -2.76
C GLU A 156 4.49 -15.51 -3.51
N VAL A 157 5.05 -16.47 -2.78
CA VAL A 157 5.72 -17.66 -3.37
C VAL A 157 4.73 -18.51 -4.15
N LEU A 158 3.53 -18.74 -3.61
CA LEU A 158 2.47 -19.49 -4.30
C LEU A 158 1.95 -18.76 -5.54
N ALA A 159 1.83 -17.42 -5.49
CA ALA A 159 1.46 -16.61 -6.65
C ALA A 159 2.53 -16.71 -7.75
N ALA A 160 3.81 -16.64 -7.40
CA ALA A 160 4.91 -16.81 -8.34
C ALA A 160 4.93 -18.20 -8.99
N GLN A 161 4.71 -19.27 -8.21
CA GLN A 161 4.62 -20.64 -8.74
C GLN A 161 3.47 -20.79 -9.73
N ARG A 162 2.28 -20.24 -9.42
CA ARG A 162 1.12 -20.27 -10.32
C ARG A 162 1.41 -19.52 -11.62
N VAL A 163 2.00 -18.33 -11.54
CA VAL A 163 2.38 -17.55 -12.74
C VAL A 163 3.40 -18.29 -13.58
N ALA A 164 4.42 -18.91 -12.97
CA ALA A 164 5.41 -19.69 -13.69
C ALA A 164 4.78 -20.83 -14.50
N GLY A 165 3.80 -21.53 -13.93
CA GLY A 165 3.02 -22.55 -14.66
C GLY A 165 2.25 -21.98 -15.84
N LEU A 166 1.54 -20.86 -15.65
CA LEU A 166 0.77 -20.20 -16.72
C LEU A 166 1.67 -19.68 -17.86
N VAL A 167 2.85 -19.16 -17.52
CA VAL A 167 3.86 -18.75 -18.50
C VAL A 167 4.36 -19.97 -19.27
N GLN A 168 4.66 -21.08 -18.58
CA GLN A 168 5.12 -22.31 -19.23
C GLN A 168 4.08 -22.88 -20.21
N GLU A 169 2.79 -22.88 -19.84
CA GLU A 169 1.70 -23.27 -20.75
C GLU A 169 1.61 -22.35 -21.97
N THR A 170 1.80 -21.05 -21.77
CA THR A 170 1.78 -20.05 -22.84
C THR A 170 2.94 -20.28 -23.80
N LEU A 171 4.16 -20.49 -23.28
CA LEU A 171 5.35 -20.77 -24.06
C LEU A 171 5.26 -22.10 -24.83
N LYS A 172 4.61 -23.13 -24.28
CA LYS A 172 4.37 -24.39 -25.01
C LYS A 172 3.51 -24.19 -26.26
N LYS A 173 2.54 -23.26 -26.20
CA LYS A 173 1.61 -22.96 -27.31
C LYS A 173 2.18 -21.91 -28.28
N HIS A 174 2.92 -20.95 -27.74
CA HIS A 174 3.45 -19.79 -28.45
C HIS A 174 4.89 -19.55 -27.99
N ASP A 175 5.81 -20.36 -28.50
CA ASP A 175 7.25 -20.24 -28.21
C ASP A 175 7.85 -19.13 -29.08
N PRO A 176 8.24 -17.97 -28.50
CA PRO A 176 8.83 -16.88 -29.27
C PRO A 176 10.26 -17.16 -29.71
N LEU A 177 10.92 -18.18 -29.13
CA LEU A 177 12.31 -18.56 -29.44
C LEU A 177 12.39 -19.62 -30.53
N LYS A 178 11.31 -20.36 -30.79
CA LYS A 178 11.17 -21.14 -32.03
C LYS A 178 10.92 -20.16 -33.18
N ARG A 179 11.99 -19.74 -33.84
CA ARG A 179 11.90 -19.09 -35.15
C ARG A 179 11.06 -19.97 -36.09
N ARG A 180 10.12 -19.35 -36.80
CA ARG A 180 9.57 -19.92 -38.04
C ARG A 180 10.68 -20.09 -39.06
#